data_AF-A0A7J2PMW0-F1
#
_entry.id   AF-A0A7J2PMW0-F1
#
_cell.length_a   1.000
_cell.length_b   1.000
_cell.length_c   1.000
_cell.angle_alpha   90.00
_cell.angle_beta   90.00
_cell.angle_gamma   90.00
#
_symmetry.space_group_name_H-M   'P 1'
#
loop_
_entity.id
_entity.type
_entity.pdbx_description
1 polymer ?
#
loop_
_entity_poly.entity_id
_entity_poly.type
_entity_poly.pdbx_seq_one_letter_code
_entity_poly.pdbx_strand_id
1 'polypeptide(L)'
;MSDKIVKMVPFHCARPKGACNKCAQLAEEGEKYCLISFQYSAEEISRPMMTIEINGEEVLCEYELMKIFKDESEAREYALNNGLDMLNS
;
A
#
# COMPACT_ATOMS: atom_id res chain seq x y z
N MET A 1 9.71 10.05 3.60
CA MET A 1 8.88 9.20 2.74
C MET A 1 9.65 7.93 2.51
N SER A 2 9.05 6.77 2.82
CA SER A 2 9.67 5.46 2.60
C SER A 2 8.80 4.69 1.63
N ASP A 3 9.28 4.53 0.41
CA ASP A 3 8.59 3.76 -0.61
C ASP A 3 8.83 2.27 -0.39
N LYS A 4 7.77 1.47 -0.40
CA LYS A 4 7.81 0.02 -0.22
C LYS A 4 6.84 -0.65 -1.19
N ILE A 5 7.21 -1.83 -1.65
CA ILE A 5 6.29 -2.70 -2.36
C ILE A 5 5.69 -3.69 -1.36
N VAL A 6 4.36 -3.71 -1.26
CA VAL A 6 3.61 -4.53 -0.29
C VAL A 6 2.55 -5.32 -1.02
N LYS A 7 2.37 -6.59 -0.62
CA LYS A 7 1.23 -7.39 -1.07
C LYS A 7 0.04 -7.09 -0.17
N MET A 8 -1.01 -6.49 -0.73
CA MET A 8 -2.19 -6.10 0.03
C MET A 8 -3.42 -5.98 -0.87
N VAL A 9 -4.61 -5.97 -0.27
CA VAL A 9 -5.81 -5.47 -0.96
C VAL A 9 -5.69 -3.94 -1.06
N PRO A 10 -5.62 -3.34 -2.26
CA PRO A 10 -5.46 -1.90 -2.40
C PRO A 10 -6.72 -1.14 -1.99
N PHE A 11 -6.54 0.04 -1.39
CA PHE A 11 -7.62 0.96 -1.06
C PHE A 11 -7.46 2.27 -1.81
N HIS A 12 -8.56 2.77 -2.38
CA HIS A 12 -8.58 4.02 -3.14
C HIS A 12 -8.80 5.26 -2.26
N CYS A 13 -9.36 5.11 -1.05
CA CYS A 13 -9.66 6.26 -0.19
C CYS A 13 -9.70 5.89 1.30
N ALA A 14 -9.66 6.90 2.17
CA ALA A 14 -9.76 6.79 3.63
C ALA A 14 -11.19 6.51 4.17
N ARG A 15 -12.19 6.34 3.29
CA ARG A 15 -13.58 6.10 3.71
C ARG A 15 -13.73 4.70 4.33
N PRO A 16 -14.72 4.50 5.22
CA PRO A 16 -15.03 3.19 5.79
C PRO A 16 -15.29 2.12 4.73
N LYS A 17 -15.05 0.85 5.09
CA LYS A 17 -15.34 -0.31 4.25
C LYS A 17 -16.80 -0.29 3.77
N GLY A 18 -17.01 -0.50 2.47
CA GLY A 18 -18.34 -0.48 1.84
C GLY A 18 -18.86 0.91 1.44
N ALA A 19 -18.20 2.01 1.85
CA ALA A 19 -18.61 3.36 1.49
C ALA A 19 -18.08 3.85 0.12
N CYS A 20 -17.26 3.02 -0.56
CA CYS A 20 -16.67 3.35 -1.86
C CYS A 20 -16.73 2.14 -2.79
N ASN A 21 -17.46 2.27 -3.91
CA ASN A 21 -17.61 1.20 -4.92
C ASN A 21 -16.27 0.76 -5.51
N LYS A 22 -15.33 1.69 -5.71
CA LYS A 22 -13.97 1.34 -6.18
C LYS A 22 -13.21 0.48 -5.16
N CYS A 23 -13.29 0.82 -3.87
CA CYS A 23 -12.67 -0.01 -2.84
C CYS A 23 -13.35 -1.37 -2.70
N ALA A 24 -14.67 -1.45 -2.93
CA ALA A 24 -15.39 -2.73 -2.95
C ALA A 24 -14.91 -3.62 -4.11
N GLN A 25 -14.79 -3.06 -5.31
CA GLN A 25 -14.25 -3.77 -6.47
C GLN A 25 -12.80 -4.24 -6.23
N LEU A 26 -11.93 -3.36 -5.72
CA LEU A 26 -10.55 -3.74 -5.39
C LEU A 26 -10.49 -4.85 -4.33
N ALA A 27 -11.44 -4.89 -3.39
CA ALA A 27 -11.55 -5.97 -2.42
C ALA A 27 -12.02 -7.30 -3.03
N GLU A 28 -12.90 -7.25 -4.05
CA GLU A 28 -13.29 -8.45 -4.82
C GLU A 28 -12.15 -8.98 -5.69
N GLU A 29 -11.30 -8.10 -6.22
CA GLU A 29 -10.12 -8.47 -7.02
C GLU A 29 -9.00 -9.10 -6.17
N GLY A 30 -9.02 -8.93 -4.85
CA GLY A 30 -8.11 -9.58 -3.91
C GLY A 30 -6.75 -8.87 -3.77
N GLU A 31 -5.78 -9.61 -3.24
CA GLU A 31 -4.44 -9.10 -2.95
C GLU A 31 -3.65 -8.81 -4.23
N LYS A 32 -2.95 -7.68 -4.23
CA LYS A 32 -2.09 -7.23 -5.32
C LYS A 32 -0.75 -6.76 -4.77
N TYR A 33 0.26 -6.74 -5.64
CA TYR A 33 1.51 -6.07 -5.33
C TYR A 33 1.31 -4.56 -5.57
N CYS A 34 1.55 -3.77 -4.54
CA CYS A 34 1.30 -2.33 -4.54
C CYS A 34 2.57 -1.58 -4.14
N LEU A 35 2.95 -0.57 -4.90
CA LEU A 35 3.93 0.43 -4.46
C LEU A 35 3.19 1.46 -3.60
N ILE A 36 3.59 1.57 -2.35
CA ILE A 36 3.07 2.56 -1.42
C ILE A 36 4.19 3.45 -0.89
N SER A 37 3.87 4.72 -0.63
CA SER A 37 4.78 5.66 0.02
C SER A 37 4.26 5.97 1.41
N PHE A 38 5.04 5.61 2.45
CA PHE A 38 4.68 5.94 3.83
C PHE A 38 4.91 7.41 4.11
N GLN A 39 3.87 8.04 4.67
CA GLN A 39 3.90 9.41 5.15
C GLN A 39 3.91 9.37 6.68
N TYR A 40 4.93 10.00 7.28
CA TYR A 40 5.11 10.05 8.74
C TYR A 40 4.74 11.41 9.33
N SER A 41 4.39 12.39 8.49
CA SER A 41 3.96 13.72 8.90
C SER A 41 2.44 13.81 8.88
N ALA A 42 1.86 14.15 10.03
CA ALA A 42 0.44 14.50 10.12
C ALA A 42 0.21 15.83 9.36
N GLU A 43 -0.43 15.74 8.20
CA GLU A 43 -0.95 16.90 7.48
C GLU A 43 -2.47 16.98 7.65
N GLU A 44 -3.08 18.14 7.37
CA GLU A 44 -4.55 18.33 7.42
C GLU A 44 -5.30 17.59 6.29
N ILE A 45 -4.78 16.47 5.79
CA ILE A 45 -5.33 15.70 4.67
C ILE A 45 -5.60 14.26 5.14
N SER A 46 -6.84 13.81 4.99
CA SER A 46 -7.22 12.43 5.32
C SER A 46 -6.66 11.45 4.27
N ARG A 47 -5.75 10.57 4.68
CA ARG A 47 -5.14 9.51 3.85
C ARG A 47 -5.57 8.11 4.30
N PRO A 48 -5.52 7.11 3.41
CA PRO A 48 -5.64 5.72 3.82
C PRO A 48 -4.56 5.37 4.86
N MET A 49 -4.96 4.58 5.86
CA MET A 49 -4.05 4.04 6.87
C MET A 49 -3.96 2.53 6.76
N MET A 50 -2.81 1.97 7.10
CA MET A 50 -2.62 0.54 7.27
C MET A 50 -1.69 0.26 8.44
N THR A 51 -1.86 -0.91 9.06
CA THR A 51 -0.90 -1.44 10.02
C THR A 51 0.17 -2.21 9.27
N ILE A 52 1.44 -1.93 9.58
CA ILE A 52 2.58 -2.72 9.12
C ILE A 52 3.44 -3.15 10.30
N GLU A 53 4.12 -4.28 10.15
CA GLU A 53 5.13 -4.73 11.11
C GLU A 53 6.47 -4.07 10.78
N ILE A 54 7.03 -3.33 11.73
CA ILE A 54 8.39 -2.78 11.67
C ILE A 54 9.13 -3.25 12.92
N ASN A 55 10.21 -4.01 12.74
CA ASN A 55 11.02 -4.54 13.85
C ASN A 55 10.20 -5.34 14.90
N GLY A 56 9.15 -6.04 14.48
CA GLY A 56 8.26 -6.79 15.36
C GLY A 56 7.22 -5.94 16.12
N GLU A 57 7.12 -4.65 15.83
CA GLU A 57 6.08 -3.76 16.35
C GLU A 57 5.06 -3.44 15.24
N GLU A 58 3.77 -3.51 15.58
CA GLU A 58 2.69 -3.05 14.71
C GLU A 58 2.63 -1.52 14.75
N VAL A 59 2.88 -0.89 13.59
CA VAL A 59 2.82 0.56 13.44
C VAL A 59 1.68 0.92 12.48
N LEU A 60 0.80 1.81 12.94
CA LEU A 60 -0.23 2.41 12.09
C LEU A 60 0.38 3.56 11.29
N CYS A 61 0.36 3.44 9.97
CA CYS A 61 0.95 4.43 9.07
C CYS A 61 -0.07 4.95 8.06
N GLU A 62 -0.02 6.25 7.77
CA GLU A 62 -0.62 6.81 6.56
C GLU A 62 0.22 6.42 5.35
N TYR A 63 -0.44 6.14 4.24
CA TYR A 63 0.24 5.83 3.00
C TYR A 63 -0.47 6.42 1.78
N GLU A 64 0.31 6.62 0.72
CA GLU A 64 -0.19 6.91 -0.61
C GLU A 64 0.03 5.69 -1.51
N LEU A 65 -1.01 5.28 -2.24
CA LEU A 65 -0.92 4.20 -3.23
C LEU A 65 -0.39 4.78 -4.54
N MET A 66 0.87 4.50 -4.85
CA MET A 66 1.57 5.07 -6.00
C MET A 66 1.33 4.24 -7.28
N LYS A 67 1.35 2.91 -7.16
CA LYS A 67 1.18 1.99 -8.30
C LYS A 67 0.64 0.64 -7.85
N ILE A 68 -0.20 0.03 -8.68
CA ILE A 68 -0.61 -1.38 -8.56
C ILE A 68 0.09 -2.13 -9.69
N PHE A 69 0.83 -3.19 -9.35
CA PHE A 69 1.48 -4.06 -10.31
C PHE A 69 0.53 -5.15 -10.78
N LYS A 70 0.71 -5.61 -12.02
CA LYS A 70 -0.05 -6.71 -12.60
C LYS A 70 0.24 -8.03 -11.88
N ASP A 71 1.51 -8.26 -11.57
CA ASP A 71 2.01 -9.50 -10.97
C ASP A 71 3.30 -9.25 -10.18
N GLU A 72 3.76 -10.30 -9.49
CA GLU A 72 4.99 -10.28 -8.69
C GLU A 72 6.23 -9.99 -9.53
N SER A 73 6.28 -10.48 -10.77
CA SER A 73 7.43 -10.31 -11.65
C SER A 73 7.61 -8.83 -12.01
N GLU A 74 6.52 -8.14 -12.37
CA GLU A 74 6.55 -6.69 -12.63
C GLU A 74 6.98 -5.92 -11.36
N ALA A 75 6.48 -6.32 -10.20
CA ALA A 75 6.82 -5.68 -8.93
C ALA A 75 8.32 -5.86 -8.59
N ARG A 76 8.87 -7.07 -8.77
CA ARG A 76 10.29 -7.38 -8.55
C ARG A 76 11.20 -6.62 -9.50
N GLU A 77 10.85 -6.57 -10.78
CA GLU A 77 11.60 -5.81 -11.79
C GLU A 77 11.64 -4.32 -11.42
N TYR A 78 10.49 -3.76 -11.02
CA TYR A 78 10.42 -2.39 -10.57
C TYR A 78 11.28 -2.15 -9.31
N ALA A 79 11.22 -3.06 -8.33
CA ALA A 79 12.01 -2.97 -7.11
C ALA A 79 13.51 -2.92 -7.41
N LEU A 80 13.98 -3.84 -8.28
CA LEU A 80 15.38 -3.94 -8.68
C LEU A 80 15.86 -2.67 -9.39
N ASN A 81 15.07 -2.16 -10.33
CA ASN A 81 15.42 -0.98 -11.12
C ASN A 81 15.44 0.31 -10.29
N ASN A 82 14.71 0.36 -9.17
CA ASN A 82 14.59 1.55 -8.32
C ASN A 82 15.30 1.41 -6.96
N GLY A 83 15.95 0.27 -6.68
CA GLY A 83 16.62 0.02 -5.40
C GLY A 83 15.66 -0.03 -4.21
N LEU A 84 14.45 -0.54 -4.41
CA LEU A 84 13.42 -0.64 -3.37
C LEU A 84 13.36 -2.05 -2.77
N ASP A 85 13.03 -2.12 -1.48
CA ASP A 85 12.72 -3.39 -0.82
C ASP A 85 11.27 -3.81 -1.06
N MET A 86 11.08 -5.11 -1.26
CA MET A 86 9.75 -5.74 -1.19
C MET A 86 9.52 -6.22 0.24
N LEU A 87 8.44 -5.75 0.86
CA LEU A 87 7.98 -6.30 2.13
C LEU A 87 7.21 -7.59 1.83
N ASN A 88 7.72 -8.71 2.32
CA ASN A 88 6.96 -9.95 2.35
C ASN A 88 5.98 -9.84 3.52
N SER A 89 4.69 -9.79 3.21
CA SER A 89 3.60 -10.01 4.15
C SER A 89 3.60 -11.45 4.64
#